data_AF-A0A7L0T5E4-F1
#
_entry.id   AF-A0A7L0T5E4-F1
#
_cell.length_a   1.000
_cell.length_b   1.000
_cell.length_c   1.000
_cell.angle_alpha   90.00
_cell.angle_beta   90.00
_cell.angle_gamma   90.00
#
_symmetry.space_group_name_H-M   'P 1'
#
loop_
_entity.id
_entity.type
_entity.pdbx_description
1 polymer ?
#
loop_
_entity_poly.entity_id
_entity_poly.type
_entity_poly.pdbx_seq_one_letter_code
_entity_poly.pdbx_strand_id
1 'polypeptide(L)'
;MALSEVAACGGADPAPGLGGEEEAAGSARRSLPPPARRPRASLLPAAAGRAPPAPTCRPLALPAGTCSMDSDSGELSEGELVSPAGPDCFSSKNLALQAQKKILSKMATKTMANMLIDDTSSEIFDELYKVTKEHIRNKKEAHKIMKDLIKVAIKIGILYRNNQFNQEELEIVDKFRKKLNQTAMTIVSFYEVEYTFDRNVLAELLNECKDLVHELVDRHLTPRSHGRINHVFNHFADVEFLTALYSLDGDCRPYLKKICDGINKLLDEKIL
;
A
#
# COMPACT_ATOMS: atom_id res chain seq x y z
N MET A 1 -13.47 -40.13 -38.19
CA MET A 1 -14.38 -41.30 -38.28
C MET A 1 -15.11 -41.36 -36.95
N ALA A 2 -16.28 -40.73 -36.86
CA ALA A 2 -17.61 -41.36 -36.96
C ALA A 2 -17.96 -42.10 -35.65
N LEU A 3 -19.09 -41.92 -34.96
CA LEU A 3 -20.33 -41.16 -35.18
C LEU A 3 -21.07 -41.05 -33.82
N SER A 4 -21.90 -40.02 -33.73
CA SER A 4 -23.18 -39.82 -33.00
C SER A 4 -23.74 -40.88 -32.05
N GLU A 5 -24.35 -40.42 -30.95
CA GLU A 5 -25.81 -40.56 -30.79
C GLU A 5 -26.44 -39.40 -30.01
N VAL A 6 -27.59 -38.96 -30.54
CA VAL A 6 -28.42 -37.82 -30.16
C VAL A 6 -29.70 -38.40 -29.55
N ALA A 7 -30.12 -37.93 -28.39
CA ALA A 7 -31.47 -38.17 -27.87
C ALA A 7 -32.23 -36.85 -27.78
N ALA A 8 -33.24 -36.72 -28.64
CA ALA A 8 -34.24 -35.67 -28.63
C ALA A 8 -35.61 -36.30 -28.33
N CYS A 9 -36.41 -35.63 -27.50
CA CYS A 9 -37.88 -35.65 -27.38
C CYS A 9 -38.21 -34.87 -26.09
N GLY A 10 -39.10 -33.88 -26.00
CA GLY A 10 -40.10 -33.35 -26.92
C GLY A 10 -41.35 -32.94 -26.11
N GLY A 11 -41.82 -31.70 -26.32
CA GLY A 11 -43.17 -31.23 -26.00
C GLY A 11 -43.35 -30.54 -24.64
N ALA A 12 -44.28 -29.60 -24.43
CA ALA A 12 -45.09 -28.76 -25.31
C ALA A 12 -45.78 -27.76 -24.36
N ASP A 13 -45.72 -26.46 -24.68
CA ASP A 13 -46.58 -25.41 -24.11
C ASP A 13 -47.88 -25.35 -24.93
N PRO A 14 -49.05 -24.94 -24.38
CA PRO A 14 -49.34 -23.49 -24.36
C PRO A 14 -50.31 -22.96 -23.26
N ALA A 15 -49.96 -21.81 -22.68
CA ALA A 15 -50.71 -20.53 -22.60
C ALA A 15 -52.16 -20.46 -21.99
N PRO A 16 -52.79 -19.26 -21.82
CA PRO A 16 -53.02 -18.64 -20.51
C PRO A 16 -54.51 -18.43 -20.14
N GLY A 17 -54.79 -18.29 -18.83
CA GLY A 17 -56.12 -17.99 -18.28
C GLY A 17 -56.26 -16.53 -17.81
N LEU A 18 -57.28 -15.86 -18.33
CA LEU A 18 -57.75 -14.51 -17.97
C LEU A 18 -58.80 -14.56 -16.83
N GLY A 19 -58.84 -13.50 -16.03
CA GLY A 19 -59.87 -13.15 -15.06
C GLY A 19 -59.23 -12.59 -13.78
N GLY A 20 -59.40 -11.35 -13.33
CA GLY A 20 -60.39 -10.31 -13.65
C GLY A 20 -61.24 -10.05 -12.41
N GLU A 21 -60.72 -9.33 -11.42
CA GLU A 21 -61.54 -8.67 -10.38
C GLU A 21 -60.95 -7.30 -10.03
N GLU A 22 -61.87 -6.34 -9.99
CA GLU A 22 -61.76 -4.91 -9.80
C GLU A 22 -62.13 -4.60 -8.35
N GLU A 23 -61.28 -3.91 -7.58
CA GLU A 23 -61.75 -3.19 -6.39
C GLU A 23 -60.87 -1.96 -6.08
N ALA A 24 -61.54 -0.99 -5.48
CA ALA A 24 -61.32 0.44 -5.58
C ALA A 24 -60.40 1.04 -4.50
N ALA A 25 -60.04 2.31 -4.77
CA ALA A 25 -59.90 3.41 -3.82
C ALA A 25 -58.86 3.30 -2.68
N GLY A 26 -57.84 4.17 -2.75
CA GLY A 26 -56.95 4.40 -1.62
C GLY A 26 -55.87 5.45 -1.87
N SER A 27 -56.27 6.71 -2.11
CA SER A 27 -55.38 7.87 -2.16
C SER A 27 -54.70 8.09 -0.80
N ALA A 28 -53.46 7.61 -0.64
CA ALA A 28 -52.59 7.95 0.48
C ALA A 28 -51.39 8.76 -0.02
N ARG A 29 -51.56 10.09 -0.06
CA ARG A 29 -50.47 11.06 -0.17
C ARG A 29 -49.55 10.87 1.04
N ARG A 30 -48.38 10.24 0.85
CA ARG A 30 -47.30 10.28 1.85
C ARG A 30 -46.68 11.67 1.81
N SER A 31 -47.15 12.53 2.71
CA SER A 31 -46.54 13.80 3.07
C SER A 31 -45.13 13.56 3.62
N LEU A 32 -44.12 14.06 2.89
CA LEU A 32 -42.73 14.18 3.34
C LEU A 32 -42.65 15.07 4.60
N PRO A 33 -41.83 14.72 5.60
CA PRO A 33 -41.57 15.59 6.74
C PRO A 33 -40.73 16.81 6.29
N PRO A 34 -40.99 18.02 6.84
CA PRO A 34 -40.23 19.23 6.49
C PRO A 34 -38.79 19.18 7.03
N PRO A 35 -37.81 19.78 6.33
CA PRO A 35 -36.43 19.82 6.81
C PRO A 35 -36.31 20.69 8.06
N ALA A 36 -35.67 20.14 9.09
CA ALA A 36 -35.35 20.85 10.32
C ALA A 36 -34.44 22.05 10.02
N ARG A 37 -34.83 23.20 10.58
CA ARG A 37 -34.21 24.51 10.42
C ARG A 37 -32.78 24.50 10.96
N ARG A 38 -31.82 24.87 10.11
CA ARG A 38 -30.44 25.21 10.53
C ARG A 38 -30.48 26.43 11.46
N PRO A 39 -29.80 26.42 12.62
CA PRO A 39 -29.62 27.63 13.40
C PRO A 39 -28.74 28.62 12.63
N ARG A 40 -29.17 29.88 12.67
CA ARG A 40 -28.57 31.06 12.04
C ARG A 40 -27.11 31.24 12.45
N ALA A 41 -26.30 31.61 11.46
CA ALA A 41 -24.98 32.19 11.64
C ALA A 41 -25.06 33.49 12.44
N SER A 42 -24.38 33.51 13.58
CA SER A 42 -24.08 34.74 14.32
C SER A 42 -22.80 35.35 13.75
N LEU A 43 -22.98 36.40 12.95
CA LEU A 43 -21.94 37.39 12.66
C LEU A 43 -21.61 38.16 13.93
N LEU A 44 -20.32 38.32 14.24
CA LEU A 44 -19.68 39.44 14.98
C LEU A 44 -18.15 39.20 15.11
N PRO A 45 -17.31 40.22 15.37
CA PRO A 45 -16.50 40.87 14.34
C PRO A 45 -14.99 40.60 14.42
N ALA A 46 -14.29 41.06 13.39
CA ALA A 46 -12.84 41.04 13.23
C ALA A 46 -12.08 41.67 14.41
N ALA A 47 -11.13 40.93 14.98
CA ALA A 47 -10.09 41.44 15.85
C ALA A 47 -8.72 41.27 15.18
N ALA A 48 -8.14 42.39 14.78
CA ALA A 48 -6.73 42.51 14.42
C ALA A 48 -5.85 42.23 15.64
N GLY A 49 -4.73 41.49 15.46
CA GLY A 49 -3.71 41.47 16.50
C GLY A 49 -2.72 40.31 16.46
N ARG A 50 -1.56 40.57 15.84
CA ARG A 50 -0.22 40.04 16.14
C ARG A 50 0.08 38.56 15.82
N ALA A 51 0.90 38.43 14.77
CA ALA A 51 1.73 37.27 14.48
C ALA A 51 2.78 37.01 15.59
N PRO A 52 3.11 35.73 15.89
CA PRO A 52 4.25 35.37 16.73
C PRO A 52 5.58 35.43 15.95
N PRO A 53 6.71 35.80 16.59
CA PRO A 53 7.99 35.95 15.93
C PRO A 53 8.67 34.60 15.59
N ALA A 54 9.40 34.61 14.48
CA ALA A 54 10.22 33.51 13.98
C ALA A 54 11.43 33.20 14.89
N PRO A 55 11.92 31.94 14.92
CA PRO A 55 13.13 31.60 15.64
C PRO A 55 14.38 32.13 14.91
N THR A 56 15.17 32.90 15.64
CA THR A 56 16.46 33.47 15.22
C THR A 56 17.50 32.37 14.97
N CYS A 57 17.90 32.21 13.71
CA CYS A 57 19.17 31.57 13.33
C CYS A 57 20.33 32.47 13.74
N ARG A 58 21.26 31.93 14.53
CA ARG A 58 22.51 32.58 14.92
C ARG A 58 23.62 32.10 13.96
N PRO A 59 24.31 32.97 13.21
CA PRO A 59 25.45 32.57 12.40
C PRO A 59 26.71 32.55 13.28
N LEU A 60 27.40 31.40 13.34
CA LEU A 60 28.79 31.36 13.82
C LEU A 60 29.73 31.60 12.65
N ALA A 61 30.49 32.68 12.76
CA ALA A 61 31.52 33.10 11.85
C ALA A 61 32.72 32.13 11.86
N LEU A 62 33.23 31.79 10.67
CA LEU A 62 34.60 31.32 10.47
C LEU A 62 35.52 32.54 10.35
N PRO A 63 36.75 32.47 10.85
CA PRO A 63 37.86 33.22 10.30
C PRO A 63 38.81 32.31 9.49
N ALA A 64 39.30 32.89 8.39
CA ALA A 64 40.36 32.38 7.54
C ALA A 64 41.74 32.94 7.98
N GLY A 65 42.82 32.27 7.56
CA GLY A 65 44.22 32.74 7.63
C GLY A 65 45.15 31.68 8.23
N THR A 66 46.03 30.96 7.51
CA THR A 66 47.24 31.29 6.71
C THR A 66 48.51 30.81 7.41
N CYS A 67 49.40 30.13 6.66
CA CYS A 67 50.86 29.96 6.86
C CYS A 67 51.29 29.14 8.10
N SER A 68 52.44 28.49 8.23
CA SER A 68 53.58 28.07 7.39
C SER A 68 54.46 27.19 8.31
N MET A 69 55.30 26.35 7.71
CA MET A 69 56.53 25.65 8.17
C MET A 69 56.94 25.66 9.67
N ASP A 70 57.34 24.47 10.15
CA ASP A 70 58.67 24.12 10.73
C ASP A 70 58.67 23.22 11.98
N SER A 71 59.43 22.11 11.84
CA SER A 71 60.50 21.61 12.71
C SER A 71 60.31 21.42 14.23
N ASP A 72 60.37 20.14 14.60
CA ASP A 72 61.32 19.52 15.56
C ASP A 72 61.22 19.72 17.09
N SER A 73 61.45 18.58 17.77
CA SER A 73 61.96 18.37 19.14
C SER A 73 61.05 18.35 20.38
N GLY A 74 61.15 17.22 21.12
CA GLY A 74 60.93 17.10 22.58
C GLY A 74 59.76 16.21 22.99
N GLU A 75 59.89 14.87 23.04
CA GLU A 75 60.39 14.04 24.16
C GLU A 75 59.27 13.36 24.98
N LEU A 76 59.27 12.02 24.90
CA LEU A 76 59.03 11.01 25.94
C LEU A 76 57.61 10.81 26.54
N SER A 77 56.95 9.73 26.10
CA SER A 77 56.65 8.62 27.03
C SER A 77 56.34 7.35 26.23
N GLU A 78 57.23 6.37 26.39
CA GLU A 78 57.17 5.04 25.81
C GLU A 78 55.96 4.26 26.33
N GLY A 79 55.30 3.57 25.39
CA GLY A 79 54.25 2.60 25.67
C GLY A 79 54.03 1.66 24.49
N GLU A 80 55.10 1.24 23.83
CA GLU A 80 55.06 0.21 22.78
C GLU A 80 55.06 -1.18 23.42
N LEU A 81 53.91 -1.84 23.28
CA LEU A 81 53.71 -3.21 22.84
C LEU A 81 54.82 -4.25 23.14
N VAL A 82 54.51 -5.19 24.05
CA VAL A 82 54.82 -6.61 23.83
C VAL A 82 53.63 -7.44 24.31
N SER A 83 52.85 -7.98 23.37
CA SER A 83 52.18 -9.26 23.59
C SER A 83 52.66 -10.24 22.53
N PRO A 84 53.08 -11.44 22.95
CA PRO A 84 53.87 -12.34 22.13
C PRO A 84 53.00 -12.92 21.03
N ALA A 85 53.63 -13.16 19.87
CA ALA A 85 53.08 -14.04 18.86
C ALA A 85 52.68 -15.38 19.50
N GLY A 86 51.39 -15.67 19.49
CA GLY A 86 50.76 -16.92 19.85
C GLY A 86 49.73 -17.31 18.78
N PRO A 87 49.33 -18.59 18.71
CA PRO A 87 48.67 -19.20 17.56
C PRO A 87 47.41 -18.43 17.16
N ASP A 88 47.14 -18.34 15.85
CA ASP A 88 45.98 -17.68 15.24
C ASP A 88 44.80 -17.58 16.21
N CYS A 89 44.59 -16.40 16.79
CA CYS A 89 43.63 -16.24 17.86
C CYS A 89 42.23 -16.33 17.27
N PHE A 90 41.71 -17.56 17.21
CA PHE A 90 40.37 -17.88 16.75
C PHE A 90 39.35 -17.22 17.69
N SER A 91 38.81 -16.08 17.26
CA SER A 91 37.74 -15.40 17.97
C SER A 91 36.40 -15.96 17.51
N SER A 92 35.83 -16.86 18.32
CA SER A 92 34.47 -17.38 18.11
C SER A 92 33.43 -16.26 17.99
N LYS A 93 33.66 -15.09 18.62
CA LYS A 93 32.82 -13.89 18.46
C LYS A 93 32.87 -13.33 17.04
N ASN A 94 34.06 -13.21 16.45
CA ASN A 94 34.21 -12.74 15.07
C ASN A 94 33.63 -13.74 14.07
N LEU A 95 33.84 -15.04 14.29
CA LEU A 95 33.24 -16.08 13.44
C LEU A 95 31.70 -16.09 13.56
N ALA A 96 31.16 -15.97 14.77
CA ALA A 96 29.72 -15.88 15.00
C ALA A 96 29.11 -14.62 14.35
N LEU A 97 29.77 -13.47 14.44
CA LEU A 97 29.33 -12.24 13.76
C LEU A 97 29.39 -12.36 12.23
N GLN A 98 30.41 -13.02 11.69
CA GLN A 98 30.51 -13.29 10.26
C GLN A 98 29.43 -14.28 9.79
N ALA A 99 29.19 -15.35 10.55
CA ALA A 99 28.12 -16.31 10.29
C ALA A 99 26.75 -15.64 10.36
N GLN A 100 26.49 -14.83 11.39
CA GLN A 100 25.25 -14.06 11.54
C GLN A 100 25.07 -13.09 10.37
N LYS A 101 26.09 -12.31 9.99
CA LYS A 101 26.03 -11.42 8.81
C LYS A 101 25.74 -12.17 7.52
N LYS A 102 26.37 -13.35 7.32
CA LYS A 102 26.20 -14.16 6.11
C LYS A 102 24.80 -14.79 6.04
N ILE A 103 24.24 -15.23 7.18
CA ILE A 103 22.88 -15.76 7.27
C ILE A 103 21.85 -14.63 7.07
N LEU A 104 21.96 -13.52 7.81
CA LEU A 104 21.05 -12.38 7.67
C LEU A 104 21.04 -11.84 6.23
N SER A 105 22.23 -11.71 5.63
CA SER A 105 22.38 -11.20 4.25
C SER A 105 21.75 -12.14 3.22
N LYS A 106 21.96 -13.46 3.35
CA LYS A 106 21.35 -14.45 2.44
C LYS A 106 19.82 -14.54 2.61
N MET A 107 19.32 -14.47 3.85
CA MET A 107 17.88 -14.55 4.14
C MET A 107 17.11 -13.32 3.65
N ALA A 108 17.67 -12.12 3.85
CA ALA A 108 17.08 -10.88 3.35
C ALA A 108 17.04 -10.87 1.81
N THR A 109 18.14 -11.27 1.16
CA THR A 109 18.27 -11.21 -0.30
C THR A 109 17.33 -12.20 -1.01
N LYS A 110 17.25 -13.46 -0.57
CA LYS A 110 16.39 -14.47 -1.21
C LYS A 110 14.91 -14.15 -1.06
N THR A 111 14.52 -13.53 0.06
CA THR A 111 13.12 -13.20 0.31
C THR A 111 12.65 -12.02 -0.54
N MET A 112 13.47 -10.97 -0.59
CA MET A 112 13.20 -9.80 -1.42
C MET A 112 13.20 -10.13 -2.91
N ALA A 113 14.03 -11.10 -3.34
CA ALA A 113 14.09 -11.52 -4.72
C ALA A 113 12.76 -12.10 -5.23
N ASN A 114 12.20 -13.06 -4.52
CA ASN A 114 11.01 -13.76 -5.04
C ASN A 114 9.69 -12.97 -4.90
N MET A 115 9.64 -11.85 -4.16
CA MET A 115 8.41 -11.08 -3.94
C MET A 115 8.37 -9.77 -4.75
N LEU A 116 9.53 -9.26 -5.18
CA LEU A 116 9.63 -7.98 -5.90
C LEU A 116 10.26 -8.09 -7.29
N ILE A 117 10.97 -9.19 -7.59
CA ILE A 117 11.58 -9.43 -8.91
C ILE A 117 10.63 -10.25 -9.79
N ASP A 118 9.38 -10.44 -9.38
CA ASP A 118 8.39 -10.90 -10.34
C ASP A 118 8.11 -9.76 -11.33
N ASP A 119 8.40 -10.01 -12.62
CA ASP A 119 8.34 -8.99 -13.67
C ASP A 119 6.94 -8.34 -13.71
N THR A 120 5.88 -9.14 -13.57
CA THR A 120 4.49 -8.68 -13.55
C THR A 120 4.23 -7.73 -12.36
N SER A 121 4.64 -8.13 -11.17
CA SER A 121 4.47 -7.34 -9.95
C SER A 121 5.23 -6.01 -10.03
N SER A 122 6.43 -6.03 -10.62
CA SER A 122 7.26 -4.83 -10.80
C SER A 122 6.63 -3.83 -11.78
N GLU A 123 6.05 -4.31 -12.88
CA GLU A 123 5.33 -3.49 -13.85
C GLU A 123 4.12 -2.81 -13.22
N ILE A 124 3.32 -3.54 -12.41
CA ILE A 124 2.19 -2.96 -11.69
C ILE A 124 2.65 -1.83 -10.76
N PHE A 125 3.74 -2.03 -10.01
CA PHE A 125 4.28 -0.99 -9.13
C PHE A 125 4.77 0.24 -9.90
N ASP A 126 5.38 0.06 -11.06
CA ASP A 126 5.82 1.18 -11.89
C ASP A 126 4.64 1.99 -12.45
N GLU A 127 3.55 1.33 -12.83
CA GLU A 127 2.34 2.03 -13.28
C GLU A 127 1.61 2.70 -12.11
N LEU A 128 1.55 2.07 -10.93
CA LEU A 128 1.06 2.70 -9.68
C LEU A 128 1.87 3.95 -9.30
N TYR A 129 3.19 3.94 -9.51
CA TYR A 129 4.02 5.12 -9.32
C TYR A 129 3.66 6.23 -10.29
N LYS A 130 3.43 5.93 -11.58
CA LYS A 130 3.08 6.92 -12.59
C LYS A 130 1.74 7.58 -12.29
N VAL A 131 0.70 6.81 -11.97
CA VAL A 131 -0.62 7.38 -11.60
C VAL A 131 -0.56 8.20 -10.32
N THR A 132 0.21 7.75 -9.33
CA THR A 132 0.41 8.50 -8.08
C THR A 132 1.14 9.82 -8.32
N LYS A 133 2.18 9.80 -9.16
CA LYS A 133 2.94 11.00 -9.54
C LYS A 133 2.06 11.99 -10.29
N GLU A 134 1.22 11.52 -11.20
CA GLU A 134 0.31 12.36 -11.97
C GLU A 134 -0.73 13.03 -11.06
N HIS A 135 -1.30 12.27 -10.12
CA HIS A 135 -2.32 12.79 -9.20
C HIS A 135 -1.77 13.80 -8.18
N ILE A 136 -0.71 13.45 -7.44
CA ILE A 136 -0.17 14.33 -6.37
C ILE A 136 0.62 15.51 -6.97
N ARG A 137 1.13 15.36 -8.20
CA ARG A 137 2.06 16.31 -8.85
C ARG A 137 3.33 16.57 -8.03
N ASN A 138 3.70 15.61 -7.17
CA ASN A 138 4.91 15.67 -6.34
C ASN A 138 5.71 14.36 -6.46
N LYS A 139 6.81 14.41 -7.22
CA LYS A 139 7.70 13.27 -7.44
C LYS A 139 8.26 12.69 -6.12
N LYS A 140 8.57 13.54 -5.14
CA LYS A 140 9.15 13.08 -3.87
C LYS A 140 8.13 12.30 -3.06
N GLU A 141 6.88 12.78 -3.02
CA GLU A 141 5.82 12.12 -2.27
C GLU A 141 5.38 10.82 -2.95
N ALA A 142 5.22 10.82 -4.28
CA ALA A 142 4.93 9.59 -5.03
C ALA A 142 6.00 8.51 -4.78
N HIS A 143 7.28 8.89 -4.81
CA HIS A 143 8.37 7.95 -4.51
C HIS A 143 8.33 7.46 -3.06
N LYS A 144 7.93 8.32 -2.11
CA LYS A 144 7.79 7.95 -0.70
C LYS A 144 6.65 6.96 -0.48
N ILE A 145 5.49 7.17 -1.09
CA ILE A 145 4.34 6.25 -1.04
C ILE A 145 4.75 4.87 -1.56
N MET A 146 5.35 4.81 -2.76
CA MET A 146 5.79 3.54 -3.35
C MET A 146 6.87 2.84 -2.51
N LYS A 147 7.80 3.61 -1.94
CA LYS A 147 8.82 3.08 -1.02
C LYS A 147 8.20 2.49 0.25
N ASP A 148 7.16 3.12 0.78
CA ASP A 148 6.47 2.64 1.97
C ASP A 148 5.65 1.38 1.65
N LEU A 149 4.99 1.32 0.49
CA LEU A 149 4.28 0.13 -0.02
C LEU A 149 5.24 -1.06 -0.12
N ILE A 150 6.35 -0.89 -0.83
CA ILE A 150 7.37 -1.93 -1.00
C ILE A 150 7.89 -2.40 0.37
N LYS A 151 8.20 -1.48 1.28
CA LYS A 151 8.68 -1.82 2.64
C LYS A 151 7.68 -2.63 3.45
N VAL A 152 6.38 -2.30 3.37
CA VAL A 152 5.34 -3.03 4.08
C VAL A 152 5.20 -4.45 3.49
N ALA A 153 5.12 -4.57 2.17
CA ALA A 153 5.02 -5.85 1.47
C ALA A 153 6.19 -6.79 1.82
N ILE A 154 7.43 -6.30 1.73
CA ILE A 154 8.62 -7.09 2.09
C ILE A 154 8.56 -7.57 3.54
N LYS A 155 8.17 -6.69 4.47
CA LYS A 155 8.12 -7.04 5.89
C LYS A 155 7.13 -8.17 6.14
N ILE A 156 5.93 -8.09 5.56
CA ILE A 156 4.92 -9.15 5.66
C ILE A 156 5.46 -10.45 5.03
N GLY A 157 6.07 -10.37 3.84
CA GLY A 157 6.66 -11.53 3.18
C GLY A 157 7.77 -12.21 3.99
N ILE A 158 8.61 -11.44 4.68
CA ILE A 158 9.65 -11.97 5.59
C ILE A 158 9.02 -12.64 6.81
N LEU A 159 8.00 -12.03 7.43
CA LEU A 159 7.30 -12.62 8.57
C LEU A 159 6.64 -13.95 8.19
N TYR A 160 5.96 -13.99 7.05
CA TYR A 160 5.30 -15.19 6.53
C TYR A 160 6.31 -16.31 6.24
N ARG A 161 7.39 -16.03 5.51
CA ARG A 161 8.40 -17.05 5.16
C ARG A 161 9.23 -17.56 6.33
N ASN A 162 9.37 -16.77 7.38
CA ASN A 162 10.08 -17.16 8.59
C ASN A 162 9.13 -17.75 9.65
N ASN A 163 7.89 -18.09 9.28
CA ASN A 163 6.89 -18.67 10.16
C ASN A 163 6.74 -17.88 11.48
N GLN A 164 6.78 -16.55 11.41
CA GLN A 164 6.66 -15.68 12.58
C GLN A 164 5.20 -15.50 13.01
N PHE A 165 4.25 -15.80 12.14
CA PHE A 165 2.83 -15.72 12.44
C PHE A 165 2.35 -16.94 13.24
N ASN A 166 1.55 -16.69 14.26
CA ASN A 166 0.82 -17.72 14.99
C ASN A 166 -0.46 -18.13 14.26
N GLN A 167 -1.22 -19.10 14.80
CA GLN A 167 -2.42 -19.62 14.15
C GLN A 167 -3.51 -18.58 13.89
N GLU A 168 -3.78 -17.69 14.85
CA GLU A 168 -4.76 -16.60 14.71
C GLU A 168 -4.31 -15.60 13.62
N GLU A 169 -3.00 -15.30 13.57
CA GLU A 169 -2.42 -14.43 12.54
C GLU A 169 -2.46 -15.08 11.16
N LEU A 170 -2.30 -16.40 11.05
CA LEU A 170 -2.45 -17.12 9.78
C LEU A 170 -3.89 -17.09 9.26
N GLU A 171 -4.90 -17.11 10.15
CA GLU A 171 -6.28 -16.87 9.74
C GLU A 171 -6.50 -15.45 9.22
N ILE A 172 -5.81 -14.45 9.79
CA ILE A 172 -5.81 -13.08 9.26
C ILE A 172 -5.13 -13.02 7.90
N VAL A 173 -4.03 -13.76 7.67
CA VAL A 173 -3.40 -13.88 6.34
C VAL A 173 -4.40 -14.40 5.31
N ASP A 174 -5.16 -15.44 5.64
CA ASP A 174 -6.17 -16.00 4.74
C ASP A 174 -7.31 -15.01 4.46
N LYS A 175 -7.78 -14.27 5.48
CA LYS A 175 -8.76 -13.19 5.31
C LYS A 175 -8.21 -12.08 4.41
N PHE A 176 -6.98 -11.64 4.65
CA PHE A 176 -6.31 -10.62 3.86
C PHE A 176 -6.17 -11.06 2.40
N ARG A 177 -5.76 -12.30 2.15
CA ARG A 177 -5.61 -12.82 0.78
C ARG A 177 -6.95 -12.85 0.04
N LYS A 178 -8.01 -13.34 0.68
CA LYS A 178 -9.37 -13.32 0.12
C LYS A 178 -9.84 -11.90 -0.17
N LYS A 179 -9.60 -10.97 0.76
CA LYS A 179 -9.98 -9.57 0.59
C LYS A 179 -9.20 -8.91 -0.53
N LEU A 180 -7.88 -9.13 -0.61
CA LEU A 180 -7.04 -8.61 -1.67
C LEU A 180 -7.45 -9.15 -3.05
N ASN A 181 -7.76 -10.44 -3.14
CA ASN A 181 -8.27 -11.08 -4.36
C ASN A 181 -9.63 -10.47 -4.77
N GLN A 182 -10.55 -10.26 -3.83
CA GLN A 182 -11.81 -9.54 -4.07
C GLN A 182 -11.57 -8.12 -4.60
N THR A 183 -10.68 -7.36 -3.96
CA THR A 183 -10.33 -6.00 -4.37
C THR A 183 -9.71 -5.98 -5.77
N ALA A 184 -8.83 -6.92 -6.07
CA ALA A 184 -8.20 -7.07 -7.38
C ALA A 184 -9.23 -7.34 -8.49
N MET A 185 -10.15 -8.29 -8.29
CA MET A 185 -11.26 -8.55 -9.21
C MET A 185 -12.13 -7.30 -9.39
N THR A 186 -12.40 -6.56 -8.31
CA THR A 186 -13.20 -5.34 -8.35
C THR A 186 -12.50 -4.26 -9.19
N ILE A 187 -11.20 -4.04 -8.99
CA ILE A 187 -10.38 -3.09 -9.75
C ILE A 187 -10.48 -3.36 -11.25
N VAL A 188 -10.32 -4.62 -11.66
CA VAL A 188 -10.41 -5.05 -13.06
C VAL A 188 -11.83 -4.84 -13.58
N SER A 189 -12.86 -5.28 -12.85
CA SER A 189 -14.26 -5.17 -13.30
C SER A 189 -14.69 -3.72 -13.53
N PHE A 190 -14.26 -2.79 -12.68
CA PHE A 190 -14.53 -1.36 -12.84
C PHE A 190 -13.80 -0.74 -14.02
N TYR A 191 -12.69 -1.34 -14.47
CA TYR A 191 -11.97 -0.90 -15.66
C TYR A 191 -12.61 -1.45 -16.94
N GLU A 192 -12.96 -2.74 -16.95
CA GLU A 192 -13.48 -3.47 -18.10
C GLU A 192 -14.93 -3.13 -18.42
N VAL A 193 -15.76 -2.89 -17.40
CA VAL A 193 -17.19 -2.58 -17.57
C VAL A 193 -17.42 -1.09 -17.32
N GLU A 194 -17.64 -0.34 -18.42
CA GLU A 194 -17.91 1.09 -18.34
C GLU A 194 -19.12 1.41 -17.45
N TYR A 195 -19.08 2.58 -16.79
CA TYR A 195 -20.12 3.10 -15.92
C TYR A 195 -20.45 2.27 -14.66
N THR A 196 -19.68 1.22 -14.36
CA THR A 196 -19.84 0.44 -13.11
C THR A 196 -18.96 0.94 -11.96
N PHE A 197 -17.97 1.80 -12.26
CA PHE A 197 -17.02 2.29 -11.27
C PHE A 197 -17.71 3.03 -10.13
N ASP A 198 -17.54 2.52 -8.90
CA ASP A 198 -17.91 3.19 -7.67
C ASP A 198 -16.67 3.40 -6.78
N ARG A 199 -16.26 4.66 -6.68
CA ARG A 199 -15.11 5.08 -5.86
C ARG A 199 -15.25 4.73 -4.38
N ASN A 200 -16.47 4.74 -3.83
CA ASN A 200 -16.68 4.47 -2.41
C ASN A 200 -16.51 2.98 -2.12
N VAL A 201 -17.04 2.13 -3.00
CA VAL A 201 -16.87 0.67 -2.89
C VAL A 201 -15.39 0.29 -2.94
N LEU A 202 -14.64 0.84 -3.90
CA LEU A 202 -13.21 0.55 -3.99
C LEU A 202 -12.41 1.12 -2.82
N ALA A 203 -12.74 2.33 -2.36
CA ALA A 203 -12.12 2.93 -1.17
C ALA A 203 -12.39 2.09 0.09
N GLU A 204 -13.60 1.59 0.26
CA GLU A 204 -13.98 0.72 1.39
C GLU A 204 -13.18 -0.59 1.36
N LEU A 205 -13.13 -1.28 0.22
CA LEU A 205 -12.35 -2.50 0.04
C LEU A 205 -10.84 -2.29 0.35
N LEU A 206 -10.28 -1.16 -0.06
CA LEU A 206 -8.89 -0.81 0.26
C LEU A 206 -8.69 -0.51 1.74
N ASN A 207 -9.67 0.10 2.42
CA ASN A 207 -9.62 0.30 3.86
C ASN A 207 -9.77 -1.01 4.64
N GLU A 208 -10.59 -1.95 4.19
CA GLU A 208 -10.66 -3.29 4.78
C GLU A 208 -9.32 -4.03 4.64
N CYS A 209 -8.66 -3.92 3.48
CA CYS A 209 -7.29 -4.41 3.31
C CYS A 209 -6.31 -3.75 4.30
N LYS A 210 -6.42 -2.43 4.50
CA LYS A 210 -5.58 -1.68 5.45
C LYS A 210 -5.73 -2.19 6.87
N ASP A 211 -6.96 -2.41 7.31
CA ASP A 211 -7.28 -2.83 8.67
C ASP A 211 -6.78 -4.26 8.93
N LEU A 212 -6.96 -5.17 7.97
CA LEU A 212 -6.39 -6.53 8.03
C LEU A 212 -4.86 -6.51 8.07
N VAL A 213 -4.22 -5.62 7.31
CA VAL A 213 -2.75 -5.46 7.36
C VAL A 213 -2.30 -4.92 8.72
N HIS A 214 -3.03 -3.99 9.32
CA HIS A 214 -2.74 -3.52 10.67
C HIS A 214 -2.87 -4.62 11.71
N GLU A 215 -3.96 -5.39 11.67
CA GLU A 215 -4.20 -6.51 12.58
C GLU A 215 -3.11 -7.58 12.46
N LEU A 216 -2.74 -7.94 11.21
CA LEU A 216 -1.72 -8.94 10.93
C LEU A 216 -0.35 -8.60 11.52
N VAL A 217 0.03 -7.32 11.52
CA VAL A 217 1.39 -6.90 11.85
C VAL A 217 1.53 -6.26 13.23
N ASP A 218 0.44 -6.12 13.98
CA ASP A 218 0.36 -5.40 15.25
C ASP A 218 1.42 -5.87 16.26
N ARG A 219 1.59 -7.20 16.37
CA ARG A 219 2.55 -7.82 17.30
C ARG A 219 4.00 -7.83 16.80
N HIS A 220 4.22 -7.54 15.52
CA HIS A 220 5.49 -7.79 14.84
C HIS A 220 6.22 -6.52 14.44
N LEU A 221 5.48 -5.44 14.17
CA LEU A 221 6.01 -4.25 13.55
C LEU A 221 5.91 -3.01 14.44
N THR A 222 6.83 -2.09 14.22
CA THR A 222 6.91 -0.85 15.00
C THR A 222 5.82 0.16 14.58
N PRO A 223 5.52 1.17 15.43
CA PRO A 223 4.59 2.26 15.08
C PRO A 223 4.95 2.97 13.77
N ARG A 224 6.26 3.03 13.45
CA ARG A 224 6.74 3.54 12.16
C ARG A 224 6.20 2.76 10.98
N SER A 225 6.02 1.44 11.09
CA SER A 225 5.46 0.60 10.04
C SER A 225 3.94 0.79 9.92
N HIS A 226 3.23 0.97 11.04
CA HIS A 226 1.82 1.37 11.02
C HIS A 226 1.63 2.73 10.33
N GLY A 227 2.51 3.70 10.59
CA GLY A 227 2.52 4.97 9.85
C GLY A 227 2.70 4.79 8.33
N ARG A 228 3.49 3.81 7.90
CA ARG A 228 3.65 3.49 6.46
C ARG A 228 2.41 2.85 5.85
N ILE A 229 1.76 1.94 6.58
CA ILE A 229 0.52 1.30 6.15
C ILE A 229 -0.54 2.37 5.92
N ASN A 230 -0.75 3.25 6.91
CA ASN A 230 -1.65 4.40 6.77
C ASN A 230 -1.27 5.29 5.59
N HIS A 231 0.01 5.64 5.44
CA HIS A 231 0.47 6.49 4.35
C HIS A 231 0.15 5.92 2.96
N VAL A 232 0.30 4.61 2.79
CA VAL A 232 0.02 3.90 1.53
C VAL A 232 -1.47 3.80 1.27
N PHE A 233 -2.23 3.24 2.22
CA PHE A 233 -3.65 2.97 2.00
C PHE A 233 -4.50 4.23 2.00
N ASN A 234 -4.15 5.26 2.78
CA ASN A 234 -4.87 6.54 2.72
C ASN A 234 -4.74 7.21 1.35
N HIS A 235 -3.61 7.03 0.66
CA HIS A 235 -3.44 7.53 -0.71
C HIS A 235 -4.25 6.70 -1.72
N PHE A 236 -4.10 5.37 -1.71
CA PHE A 236 -4.79 4.54 -2.70
C PHE A 236 -6.30 4.43 -2.48
N ALA A 237 -6.78 4.60 -1.26
CA ALA A 237 -8.21 4.66 -0.92
C ALA A 237 -8.79 6.08 -0.97
N ASP A 238 -7.99 7.09 -1.37
CA ASP A 238 -8.50 8.45 -1.52
C ASP A 238 -9.49 8.52 -2.70
N VAL A 239 -10.66 9.08 -2.45
CA VAL A 239 -11.75 9.11 -3.43
C VAL A 239 -11.43 10.03 -4.61
N GLU A 240 -10.61 11.07 -4.43
CA GLU A 240 -10.19 11.96 -5.52
C GLU A 240 -9.14 11.26 -6.39
N PHE A 241 -8.20 10.54 -5.77
CA PHE A 241 -7.25 9.67 -6.47
C PHE A 241 -7.98 8.62 -7.30
N LEU A 242 -8.92 7.88 -6.71
CA LEU A 242 -9.68 6.85 -7.42
C LEU A 242 -10.54 7.44 -8.55
N THR A 243 -11.17 8.60 -8.33
CA THR A 243 -11.93 9.30 -9.36
C THR A 243 -11.02 9.70 -10.53
N ALA A 244 -9.83 10.23 -10.25
CA ALA A 244 -8.86 10.61 -11.28
C ALA A 244 -8.30 9.38 -12.04
N LEU A 245 -8.08 8.27 -11.34
CA LEU A 245 -7.57 7.02 -11.90
C LEU A 245 -8.55 6.42 -12.92
N TYR A 246 -9.84 6.41 -12.60
CA TYR A 246 -10.90 5.83 -13.44
C TYR A 246 -11.57 6.82 -14.40
N SER A 247 -11.12 8.08 -14.44
CA SER A 247 -11.64 9.09 -15.36
C SER A 247 -11.48 8.66 -16.82
N LEU A 248 -12.57 8.73 -17.59
CA LEU A 248 -12.55 8.43 -19.03
C LEU A 248 -11.80 9.50 -19.83
N ASP A 249 -11.87 10.76 -19.38
CA ASP A 249 -11.20 11.91 -20.00
C ASP A 249 -9.78 12.16 -19.46
N GLY A 250 -9.27 11.26 -18.61
CA GLY A 250 -8.00 11.42 -17.92
C GLY A 250 -6.82 10.73 -18.62
N ASP A 251 -5.62 11.26 -18.40
CA ASP A 251 -4.36 10.70 -18.90
C ASP A 251 -3.95 9.38 -18.19
N CYS A 252 -4.69 8.98 -17.16
CA CYS A 252 -4.41 7.77 -16.37
C CYS A 252 -4.85 6.47 -17.05
N ARG A 253 -5.69 6.53 -18.09
CA ARG A 253 -6.31 5.34 -18.70
C ARG A 253 -5.29 4.31 -19.23
N PRO A 254 -4.20 4.70 -19.91
CA PRO A 254 -3.17 3.74 -20.35
C PRO A 254 -2.44 3.06 -19.19
N TYR A 255 -2.22 3.77 -18.09
CA TYR A 255 -1.59 3.21 -16.88
C TYR A 255 -2.54 2.25 -16.18
N LEU A 256 -3.82 2.64 -16.02
CA LEU A 256 -4.85 1.78 -15.43
C LEU A 256 -5.05 0.50 -16.22
N LYS A 257 -5.02 0.56 -17.56
CA LYS A 257 -5.07 -0.63 -18.42
C LYS A 257 -3.97 -1.62 -18.06
N LYS A 258 -2.72 -1.15 -18.01
CA LYS A 258 -1.57 -2.02 -17.68
C LYS A 258 -1.64 -2.57 -16.26
N ILE A 259 -2.13 -1.78 -15.31
CA ILE A 259 -2.40 -2.25 -13.94
C ILE A 259 -3.40 -3.42 -13.98
N CYS A 260 -4.51 -3.28 -14.72
CA CYS A 260 -5.52 -4.34 -14.84
C CYS A 260 -4.98 -5.57 -15.58
N ASP A 261 -4.22 -5.39 -16.66
CA ASP A 261 -3.58 -6.48 -17.39
C ASP A 261 -2.64 -7.28 -16.48
N GLY A 262 -1.83 -6.59 -15.67
CA GLY A 262 -0.95 -7.22 -14.68
C GLY A 262 -1.72 -7.92 -13.56
N ILE A 263 -2.78 -7.30 -13.04
CA ILE A 263 -3.63 -7.91 -12.00
C ILE A 263 -4.30 -9.19 -12.53
N ASN A 264 -4.86 -9.17 -13.74
CA ASN A 264 -5.46 -10.36 -14.37
C ASN A 264 -4.45 -11.51 -14.47
N LYS A 265 -3.21 -11.21 -14.89
CA LYS A 265 -2.14 -12.21 -14.93
C LYS A 265 -1.83 -12.80 -13.55
N LEU A 266 -1.76 -11.97 -12.51
CA LEU A 266 -1.55 -12.44 -11.14
C LEU A 266 -2.72 -13.27 -10.58
N LEU A 267 -3.96 -12.97 -10.99
CA LEU A 267 -5.14 -13.75 -10.66
C LEU A 267 -5.12 -15.13 -11.35
N ASP A 268 -4.78 -15.17 -12.65
CA ASP A 268 -4.67 -16.41 -13.44
C ASP A 268 -3.60 -17.36 -12.88
N GLU A 269 -2.46 -16.79 -12.46
CA GLU A 269 -1.35 -17.53 -11.84
C GLU A 269 -1.61 -17.91 -10.37
N LYS A 270 -2.76 -17.51 -9.81
CA LYS A 270 -3.15 -17.72 -8.39
C LYS A 270 -2.13 -17.18 -7.40
N ILE A 271 -1.45 -16.09 -7.78
CA ILE A 271 -0.53 -15.34 -6.92
C ILE A 271 -1.33 -14.44 -5.97
N LEU A 272 -2.43 -13.86 -6.45
CA LEU A 272 -3.41 -13.09 -5.67
C LEU A 272 -4.47 -13.98 -5.01
#